data_AF-A0A022S2J1-F1
#
_entry.id   AF-A0A022S2J1-F1
#
_cell.length_a   1.000
_cell.length_b   1.000
_cell.length_c   1.000
_cell.angle_alpha   90.00
_cell.angle_beta   90.00
_cell.angle_gamma   90.00
#
_symmetry.space_group_name_H-M   'P 1'
#
loop_
_entity.id
_entity.type
_entity.pdbx_description
1 polymer ?
#
loop_
_entity_poly.entity_id
_entity_poly.type
_entity_poly.pdbx_seq_one_letter_code
_entity_poly.pdbx_strand_id
1 'polypeptide(L)'
;MAASYKFLLALSLSLLVSSAFAVRQQSLRLSDQQQCRFQRLTAAQPTQRIESEGGTTELWDENHHQFQCAGVVAMRNVLKANALSLPNYHPAPRLVFIENGQGFIGISFPGCAETYHAYKSQYTRESTEAWEQKQKGSVRDLHQKVHRVRRGDIIAIPAGAAHWFYNDGSEEVVAISINDLNHQSNQLDQKFRAFYLAGGVPKSGQHEQSRETFQNIFQAFDSNLMAEAFNVPEEIVRKMQTEQQERGLSVIVRERMSFIRPEEEQEQEREREGRRSEDDNGLEESFCAMKISTNTENRREADIYSREAGKVHLIDSHKLPILKYMDMSAERGNLYPNALLSPDWAMLGHTIVYVTKGDAQVQVVDHSGQSLMNDRVNKGDMFVVPQYYTSTARAGENGFEWVAFKTTGWPMRNPLAGYTSVLRAMPIQVLTNAYQISPNQAQSLKMNRGSQSFLLSPGGKQF
;
A
#
# COMPACT_ATOMS: atom_id res chain seq x y z
N MET A 1 44.65 26.68 26.94
CA MET A 1 44.72 25.23 26.60
C MET A 1 43.68 24.38 27.33
N ALA A 2 43.47 24.53 28.65
CA ALA A 2 42.52 23.69 29.40
C ALA A 2 41.02 23.87 29.01
N ALA A 3 40.62 25.06 28.56
CA ALA A 3 39.22 25.32 28.17
C ALA A 3 38.84 24.66 26.83
N SER A 4 39.74 24.65 25.85
CA SER A 4 39.52 23.99 24.55
C SER A 4 39.39 22.48 24.67
N TYR A 5 40.09 21.85 25.61
CA TYR A 5 40.00 20.42 25.88
C TYR A 5 38.63 20.03 26.43
N LYS A 6 38.04 20.85 27.32
CA LYS A 6 36.71 20.62 27.88
C LYS A 6 35.61 20.75 26.83
N PHE A 7 35.76 21.69 25.89
CA PHE A 7 34.79 21.89 24.81
C PHE A 7 34.82 20.75 23.79
N LEU A 8 36.02 20.27 23.42
CA LEU A 8 36.18 19.10 22.54
C LEU A 8 35.65 17.81 23.18
N LEU A 9 35.82 17.64 24.50
CA LEU A 9 35.26 16.48 25.22
C LEU A 9 33.74 16.52 25.30
N ALA A 10 33.14 17.72 25.45
CA ALA A 10 31.69 17.88 25.46
C ALA A 10 31.09 17.64 24.06
N LEU A 11 31.79 18.06 22.99
CA LEU A 11 31.37 17.79 21.61
C LEU A 11 31.48 16.29 21.27
N SER A 12 32.53 15.62 21.74
CA SER A 12 32.69 14.17 21.51
C SER A 12 31.69 13.36 22.33
N LEU A 13 31.36 13.75 23.57
CA LEU A 13 30.30 13.11 24.34
C LEU A 13 28.93 13.34 23.72
N SER A 14 28.63 14.53 23.20
CA SER A 14 27.35 14.79 22.54
C SER A 14 27.23 14.05 21.20
N LEU A 15 28.31 13.89 20.44
CA LEU A 15 28.36 13.02 19.25
C LEU A 15 28.25 11.53 19.60
N LEU A 16 28.84 11.08 20.71
CA LEU A 16 28.70 9.70 21.22
C LEU A 16 27.27 9.43 21.75
N VAL A 17 26.64 10.42 22.37
CA VAL A 17 25.25 10.33 22.82
C VAL A 17 24.28 10.38 21.63
N SER A 18 24.56 11.20 20.61
CA SER A 18 23.76 11.25 19.38
C SER A 18 23.92 9.98 18.52
N SER A 19 25.11 9.37 18.51
CA SER A 19 25.34 8.06 17.88
C SER A 19 24.81 6.89 18.72
N ALA A 20 24.74 7.03 20.05
CA ALA A 20 24.04 6.07 20.93
C ALA A 20 22.51 6.17 20.81
N PHE A 21 21.96 7.35 20.48
CA PHE A 21 20.54 7.51 20.13
C PHE A 21 20.23 7.18 18.66
N ALA A 22 21.25 7.13 17.78
CA ALA A 22 21.09 6.71 16.37
C ALA A 22 21.29 5.20 16.15
N VAL A 23 21.65 4.42 17.17
CA VAL A 23 21.74 2.95 17.09
C VAL A 23 21.05 2.33 18.29
N ARG A 24 19.72 2.43 18.32
CA ARG A 24 18.89 1.47 19.06
C ARG A 24 17.63 1.11 18.26
N GLN A 25 17.83 0.76 17.00
CA GLN A 25 16.90 -0.13 16.29
C GLN A 25 17.11 -1.54 16.83
N GLN A 26 16.38 -1.89 17.89
CA GLN A 26 16.03 -3.30 18.10
C GLN A 26 14.87 -3.64 17.16
N SER A 27 15.15 -3.65 15.86
CA SER A 27 14.32 -4.37 14.90
C SER A 27 14.59 -5.86 15.09
N LEU A 28 13.52 -6.59 15.39
CA LEU A 28 13.38 -8.04 15.33
C LEU A 28 14.10 -8.84 16.44
N ARG A 29 13.34 -9.18 17.49
CA ARG A 29 13.40 -10.56 18.01
C ARG A 29 12.71 -11.45 16.97
N LEU A 30 13.43 -11.79 15.90
CA LEU A 30 13.17 -13.05 15.21
C LEU A 30 13.39 -14.15 16.26
N SER A 31 12.55 -15.18 16.23
CA SER A 31 12.91 -16.47 16.80
C SER A 31 12.60 -17.57 15.78
N ASP A 32 13.55 -18.23 15.10
CA ASP A 32 14.95 -17.92 14.79
C ASP A 32 15.43 -18.95 13.72
N GLN A 33 16.27 -18.55 12.77
CA GLN A 33 16.97 -19.34 11.74
C GLN A 33 16.26 -19.80 10.42
N GLN A 34 14.93 -19.85 10.26
CA GLN A 34 14.35 -20.46 9.03
C GLN A 34 13.17 -19.75 8.34
N GLN A 35 12.72 -18.58 8.81
CA GLN A 35 11.44 -17.95 8.37
C GLN A 35 11.35 -17.66 6.87
N CYS A 36 12.49 -17.58 6.15
CA CYS A 36 12.55 -17.42 4.70
C CYS A 36 13.28 -18.56 3.98
N ARG A 37 13.25 -19.79 4.52
CA ARG A 37 13.78 -20.98 3.84
C ARG A 37 12.65 -21.76 3.20
N PHE A 38 12.61 -21.76 1.88
CA PHE A 38 11.54 -22.39 1.11
C PHE A 38 12.02 -23.67 0.44
N GLN A 39 11.14 -24.67 0.35
CA GLN A 39 11.30 -25.78 -0.58
C GLN A 39 10.67 -25.45 -1.93
N ARG A 40 9.57 -24.69 -1.91
CA ARG A 40 8.81 -24.23 -3.06
C ARG A 40 8.06 -22.94 -2.68
N LEU A 41 7.90 -22.04 -3.64
CA LEU A 41 6.99 -20.91 -3.61
C LEU A 41 5.85 -21.15 -4.62
N THR A 42 4.64 -20.73 -4.28
CA THR A 42 3.44 -20.94 -5.10
C THR A 42 2.57 -19.69 -5.11
N ALA A 43 1.84 -19.50 -6.21
CA ALA A 43 0.72 -18.55 -6.23
C ALA A 43 -0.31 -18.93 -5.15
N ALA A 44 -0.80 -17.93 -4.43
CA ALA A 44 -1.78 -18.08 -3.36
C ALA A 44 -3.05 -17.28 -3.68
N GLN A 45 -4.18 -17.89 -3.32
CA GLN A 45 -5.51 -17.27 -3.32
C GLN A 45 -5.93 -16.93 -1.89
N PRO A 46 -6.91 -16.05 -1.69
CA PRO A 46 -7.49 -15.84 -0.37
C PRO A 46 -8.05 -17.14 0.20
N THR A 47 -7.86 -17.35 1.50
CA THR A 47 -8.29 -18.57 2.21
C THR A 47 -9.48 -18.31 3.12
N GLN A 48 -9.71 -17.05 3.49
CA GLN A 48 -10.81 -16.63 4.35
C GLN A 48 -11.67 -15.60 3.61
N ARG A 49 -12.99 -15.71 3.77
CA ARG A 49 -13.98 -14.77 3.22
C ARG A 49 -14.99 -14.38 4.29
N ILE A 50 -15.24 -13.09 4.41
CA ILE A 50 -16.19 -12.49 5.34
C ILE A 50 -17.26 -11.78 4.51
N GLU A 51 -18.51 -12.23 4.67
CA GLU A 51 -19.67 -11.55 4.09
C GLU A 51 -20.10 -10.38 4.97
N SER A 52 -20.54 -9.30 4.34
CA SER A 52 -21.16 -8.16 4.99
C SER A 52 -22.30 -7.65 4.11
N GLU A 53 -23.19 -6.83 4.66
CA GLU A 53 -24.30 -6.24 3.91
C GLU A 53 -23.79 -5.50 2.65
N GLY A 54 -22.77 -4.67 2.84
CA GLY A 54 -22.15 -3.80 1.83
C GLY A 54 -21.20 -4.49 0.85
N GLY A 55 -20.85 -5.76 1.04
CA GLY A 55 -19.83 -6.41 0.22
C GLY A 55 -19.09 -7.54 0.91
N THR A 56 -17.86 -7.81 0.47
CA THR A 56 -17.05 -8.92 0.99
C THR A 56 -15.61 -8.52 1.29
N THR A 57 -15.07 -9.11 2.35
CA THR A 57 -13.65 -8.99 2.72
C THR A 57 -13.01 -10.36 2.67
N GLU A 58 -11.99 -10.52 1.83
CA GLU A 58 -11.22 -11.75 1.67
C GLU A 58 -9.80 -11.54 2.20
N LEU A 59 -9.25 -12.54 2.88
CA LEU A 59 -7.90 -12.52 3.44
C LEU A 59 -7.08 -13.69 2.92
N TRP A 60 -5.80 -13.41 2.66
CA TRP A 60 -4.79 -14.45 2.52
C TRP A 60 -4.32 -14.88 3.90
N ASP A 61 -4.02 -16.18 4.06
CA ASP A 61 -3.55 -16.72 5.33
C ASP A 61 -2.17 -16.15 5.70
N GLU A 62 -2.13 -15.32 6.75
CA GLU A 62 -0.90 -14.75 7.31
C GLU A 62 0.08 -15.81 7.81
N ASN A 63 -0.38 -17.03 8.10
CA ASN A 63 0.45 -18.15 8.53
C ASN A 63 1.09 -18.91 7.38
N HIS A 64 0.68 -18.63 6.13
CA HIS A 64 1.34 -19.22 4.99
C HIS A 64 2.79 -18.73 4.91
N HIS A 65 3.74 -19.66 4.74
CA HIS A 65 5.18 -19.40 4.93
C HIS A 65 5.70 -18.19 4.15
N GLN A 66 5.21 -17.98 2.92
CA GLN A 66 5.63 -16.84 2.09
C GLN A 66 5.24 -15.47 2.69
N PHE A 67 4.08 -15.38 3.34
CA PHE A 67 3.59 -14.15 3.97
C PHE A 67 4.23 -13.95 5.35
N GLN A 68 4.48 -15.04 6.09
CA GLN A 68 5.30 -15.00 7.31
C GLN A 68 6.73 -14.52 7.04
N CYS A 69 7.38 -14.99 5.96
CA CYS A 69 8.70 -14.50 5.55
C CYS A 69 8.68 -13.01 5.25
N ALA A 70 7.68 -12.55 4.47
CA ALA A 70 7.56 -11.13 4.15
C ALA A 70 7.10 -10.27 5.33
N GLY A 71 6.52 -10.86 6.37
CA GLY A 71 5.97 -10.12 7.50
C GLY A 71 4.72 -9.33 7.15
N VAL A 72 3.85 -9.88 6.31
CA VAL A 72 2.70 -9.16 5.77
C VAL A 72 1.42 -9.98 5.84
N VAL A 73 0.29 -9.28 5.78
CA VAL A 73 -1.02 -9.87 5.48
C VAL A 73 -1.66 -9.12 4.33
N ALA A 74 -2.34 -9.86 3.47
CA ALA A 74 -3.03 -9.32 2.31
C ALA A 74 -4.55 -9.42 2.47
N MET A 75 -5.26 -8.44 1.92
CA MET A 75 -6.71 -8.40 1.94
C MET A 75 -7.26 -7.92 0.60
N ARG A 76 -8.42 -8.43 0.21
CA ARG A 76 -9.22 -7.95 -0.92
C ARG A 76 -10.60 -7.57 -0.41
N ASN A 77 -10.98 -6.31 -0.65
CA ASN A 77 -12.30 -5.81 -0.32
C ASN A 77 -13.08 -5.55 -1.60
N VAL A 78 -14.29 -6.07 -1.68
CA VAL A 78 -15.25 -5.81 -2.74
C VAL A 78 -16.44 -5.09 -2.13
N LEU A 79 -16.68 -3.85 -2.54
CA LEU A 79 -17.77 -3.02 -2.03
C LEU A 79 -18.80 -2.79 -3.13
N LYS A 80 -20.05 -3.12 -2.85
CA LYS A 80 -21.19 -2.88 -3.75
C LYS A 80 -21.41 -1.39 -3.97
N ALA A 81 -22.16 -1.05 -5.00
CA ALA A 81 -22.63 0.32 -5.21
C ALA A 81 -23.33 0.83 -3.94
N ASN A 82 -23.04 2.08 -3.56
CA ASN A 82 -23.61 2.73 -2.38
C ASN A 82 -23.27 2.05 -1.05
N ALA A 83 -22.18 1.27 -0.99
CA ALA A 83 -21.70 0.63 0.24
C ALA A 83 -20.68 1.50 0.98
N LEU A 84 -20.72 1.42 2.32
CA LEU A 84 -19.75 2.03 3.23
C LEU A 84 -18.96 0.93 3.94
N SER A 85 -17.65 0.91 3.74
CA SER A 85 -16.71 0.21 4.61
C SER A 85 -16.59 0.96 5.93
N LEU A 86 -16.89 0.28 7.03
CA LEU A 86 -17.05 0.91 8.34
C LEU A 86 -15.69 1.39 8.90
N PRO A 87 -15.69 2.47 9.71
CA PRO A 87 -14.46 3.04 10.21
C PRO A 87 -13.65 2.07 11.08
N ASN A 88 -12.36 1.96 10.81
CA ASN A 88 -11.44 1.10 11.54
C ASN A 88 -10.00 1.64 11.49
N TYR A 89 -9.11 1.12 12.34
CA TYR A 89 -7.67 1.41 12.31
C TYR A 89 -6.85 0.16 12.61
N HIS A 90 -5.63 0.09 12.09
CA HIS A 90 -4.72 -1.05 12.22
C HIS A 90 -3.38 -0.60 12.84
N PRO A 91 -2.67 -1.44 13.61
CA PRO A 91 -1.37 -1.08 14.19
C PRO A 91 -0.21 -1.11 13.17
N ALA A 92 -0.46 -1.68 11.98
CA ALA A 92 0.46 -1.79 10.87
C ALA A 92 0.11 -0.78 9.76
N PRO A 93 1.12 -0.15 9.09
CA PRO A 93 0.87 0.66 7.92
C PRO A 93 0.31 -0.20 6.78
N ARG A 94 -0.50 0.42 5.92
CA ARG A 94 -1.19 -0.28 4.84
C ARG A 94 -1.09 0.48 3.51
N LEU A 95 -0.74 -0.25 2.46
CA LEU A 95 -0.92 0.22 1.08
C LEU A 95 -2.15 -0.43 0.48
N VAL A 96 -2.94 0.36 -0.26
CA VAL A 96 -4.18 -0.09 -0.92
C VAL A 96 -4.10 0.28 -2.40
N PHE A 97 -4.34 -0.69 -3.28
CA PHE A 97 -4.51 -0.50 -4.71
C PHE A 97 -5.98 -0.63 -5.08
N ILE A 98 -6.54 0.38 -5.75
CA ILE A 98 -7.90 0.32 -6.29
C ILE A 98 -7.87 -0.33 -7.67
N GLU A 99 -8.22 -1.62 -7.73
CA GLU A 99 -8.26 -2.40 -8.96
C GLU A 99 -9.45 -1.98 -9.85
N ASN A 100 -10.61 -1.72 -9.26
CA ASN A 100 -11.81 -1.28 -9.96
C ASN A 100 -12.66 -0.30 -9.15
N GLY A 101 -13.51 0.47 -9.84
CA GLY A 101 -14.49 1.37 -9.25
C GLY A 101 -13.91 2.71 -8.82
N GLN A 102 -14.73 3.46 -8.07
CA GLN A 102 -14.37 4.75 -7.50
C GLN A 102 -15.17 4.99 -6.21
N GLY A 103 -14.72 5.93 -5.41
CA GLY A 103 -15.42 6.32 -4.19
C GLY A 103 -14.67 7.39 -3.44
N PHE A 104 -14.98 7.49 -2.15
CA PHE A 104 -14.37 8.45 -1.25
C PHE A 104 -13.76 7.73 -0.06
N ILE A 105 -12.54 8.13 0.31
CA ILE A 105 -11.88 7.66 1.52
C ILE A 105 -11.67 8.83 2.48
N GLY A 106 -12.04 8.63 3.75
CA GLY A 106 -11.64 9.49 4.84
C GLY A 106 -10.52 8.82 5.62
N ILE A 107 -9.46 9.57 5.93
CA ILE A 107 -8.38 9.14 6.83
C ILE A 107 -8.24 10.21 7.91
N SER A 108 -8.46 9.82 9.16
CA SER A 108 -8.33 10.71 10.30
C SER A 108 -6.89 10.75 10.77
N PHE A 109 -6.24 11.92 10.61
CA PHE A 109 -4.93 12.20 11.17
C PHE A 109 -5.10 12.73 12.60
N PRO A 110 -4.60 12.02 13.63
CA PRO A 110 -4.75 12.44 15.01
C PRO A 110 -4.14 13.83 15.25
N GLY A 111 -4.91 14.73 15.87
CA GLY A 111 -4.48 16.09 16.18
C GLY A 111 -4.65 17.11 15.05
N CYS A 112 -5.12 16.69 13.87
CA CYS A 112 -5.48 17.60 12.78
C CYS A 112 -6.93 18.07 12.90
N ALA A 113 -7.18 19.33 12.54
CA ALA A 113 -8.48 19.97 12.64
C ALA A 113 -9.43 19.62 11.48
N GLU A 114 -10.72 19.85 11.69
CA GLU A 114 -11.76 19.74 10.68
C GLU A 114 -11.69 20.91 9.68
N THR A 115 -10.83 20.77 8.67
CA THR A 115 -10.62 21.80 7.64
C THR A 115 -11.73 21.86 6.58
N TYR A 116 -12.65 20.89 6.55
CA TYR A 116 -13.80 20.87 5.64
C TYR A 116 -15.03 21.32 6.41
N HIS A 117 -15.47 22.55 6.15
CA HIS A 117 -16.54 23.20 6.89
C HIS A 117 -17.44 24.04 5.97
N ALA A 118 -18.74 24.03 6.24
CA ALA A 118 -19.72 24.88 5.56
C ALA A 118 -20.02 26.12 6.43
N TYR A 119 -19.11 27.11 6.43
CA TYR A 119 -19.39 28.43 7.02
C TYR A 119 -19.89 29.39 5.94
N LYS A 120 -20.93 30.17 6.25
CA LYS A 120 -21.31 31.37 5.49
C LYS A 120 -20.17 32.39 5.57
N SER A 121 -19.23 32.38 4.63
CA SER A 121 -18.31 33.50 4.47
C SER A 121 -19.00 34.60 3.67
N GLN A 122 -18.86 35.86 4.11
CA GLN A 122 -19.46 37.05 3.47
C GLN A 122 -19.00 37.27 2.02
N TYR A 123 -18.05 36.48 1.50
CA TYR A 123 -17.40 36.66 0.21
C TYR A 123 -17.60 35.49 -0.79
N THR A 124 -18.27 34.39 -0.41
CA THR A 124 -18.60 33.28 -1.33
C THR A 124 -20.08 32.93 -1.24
N ARG A 125 -20.91 33.76 -1.87
CA ARG A 125 -22.37 33.56 -1.94
C ARG A 125 -22.79 32.39 -2.85
N GLU A 126 -21.95 31.94 -3.78
CA GLU A 126 -22.39 31.00 -4.82
C GLU A 126 -22.32 29.52 -4.42
N SER A 127 -21.34 29.07 -3.63
CA SER A 127 -21.20 27.64 -3.29
C SER A 127 -22.09 27.19 -2.11
N THR A 128 -22.52 28.13 -1.27
CA THR A 128 -23.32 27.83 -0.08
C THR A 128 -24.81 27.67 -0.43
N GLU A 129 -25.31 28.42 -1.42
CA GLU A 129 -26.73 28.40 -1.81
C GLU A 129 -27.14 27.05 -2.45
N ALA A 130 -26.25 26.39 -3.18
CA ALA A 130 -26.53 25.09 -3.81
C ALA A 130 -26.59 23.91 -2.81
N TRP A 131 -25.80 23.96 -1.74
CA TRP A 131 -25.84 22.98 -0.65
C TRP A 131 -27.02 23.23 0.30
N GLU A 132 -27.29 24.48 0.68
CA GLU A 132 -28.41 24.85 1.55
C GLU A 132 -29.78 24.62 0.87
N GLN A 133 -29.92 24.81 -0.45
CA GLN A 133 -31.18 24.54 -1.15
C GLN A 133 -31.52 23.05 -1.26
N LYS A 134 -30.53 22.14 -1.24
CA LYS A 134 -30.74 20.69 -1.35
C LYS A 134 -31.04 20.01 -0.02
N GLN A 135 -30.62 20.56 1.12
CA GLN A 135 -30.93 20.02 2.43
C GLN A 135 -31.69 21.03 3.28
N LYS A 136 -33.03 21.04 3.14
CA LYS A 136 -33.95 21.69 4.09
C LYS A 136 -33.72 21.12 5.50
N GLY A 137 -32.88 21.78 6.30
CA GLY A 137 -32.68 21.49 7.72
C GLY A 137 -31.36 20.84 8.13
N SER A 138 -30.29 20.88 7.31
CA SER A 138 -29.02 20.24 7.67
C SER A 138 -28.36 20.82 8.93
N VAL A 139 -27.91 19.91 9.80
CA VAL A 139 -26.98 20.15 10.89
C VAL A 139 -25.68 20.76 10.33
N ARG A 140 -25.07 21.70 11.05
CA ARG A 140 -23.73 22.21 10.72
C ARG A 140 -22.72 21.09 10.88
N ASP A 141 -22.10 20.67 9.79
CA ASP A 141 -21.10 19.60 9.78
C ASP A 141 -19.67 20.17 9.64
N LEU A 142 -18.72 19.48 10.24
CA LEU A 142 -17.29 19.78 10.25
C LEU A 142 -16.56 18.44 10.24
N HIS A 143 -15.66 18.23 9.27
CA HIS A 143 -14.85 17.02 9.23
C HIS A 143 -13.47 17.27 8.61
N GLN A 144 -12.56 16.30 8.75
CA GLN A 144 -11.27 16.33 8.05
C GLN A 144 -11.47 16.11 6.54
N LYS A 145 -10.41 16.37 5.77
CA LYS A 145 -10.40 16.20 4.31
C LYS A 145 -10.84 14.79 3.91
N VAL A 146 -11.73 14.71 2.93
CA VAL A 146 -12.14 13.47 2.27
C VAL A 146 -11.48 13.43 0.89
N HIS A 147 -11.01 12.26 0.48
CA HIS A 147 -10.26 12.10 -0.75
C HIS A 147 -11.07 11.31 -1.77
N ARG A 148 -11.26 11.89 -2.97
CA ARG A 148 -11.76 11.14 -4.12
C ARG A 148 -10.71 10.14 -4.56
N VAL A 149 -11.13 8.89 -4.75
CA VAL A 149 -10.28 7.79 -5.18
C VAL A 149 -10.95 7.00 -6.29
N ARG A 150 -10.15 6.46 -7.20
CA ARG A 150 -10.59 5.75 -8.40
C ARG A 150 -9.62 4.65 -8.78
N ARG A 151 -10.05 3.80 -9.72
CA ARG A 151 -9.21 2.79 -10.35
C ARG A 151 -7.80 3.31 -10.66
N GLY A 152 -6.81 2.52 -10.26
CA GLY A 152 -5.39 2.81 -10.44
C GLY A 152 -4.76 3.60 -9.31
N ASP A 153 -5.52 4.07 -8.32
CA ASP A 153 -4.92 4.74 -7.17
C ASP A 153 -4.19 3.76 -6.26
N ILE A 154 -3.00 4.15 -5.84
CA ILE A 154 -2.29 3.60 -4.67
C ILE A 154 -2.51 4.57 -3.52
N ILE A 155 -3.08 4.07 -2.42
CA ILE A 155 -3.41 4.84 -1.22
C ILE A 155 -2.54 4.34 -0.07
N ALA A 156 -2.00 5.28 0.69
CA ALA A 156 -1.14 5.04 1.82
C ALA A 156 -1.85 5.40 3.13
N ILE A 157 -1.99 4.43 4.03
CA ILE A 157 -2.71 4.56 5.30
C ILE A 157 -1.73 4.26 6.43
N PRO A 158 -1.34 5.27 7.23
CA PRO A 158 -0.44 5.08 8.36
C PRO A 158 -1.01 4.14 9.43
N ALA A 159 -0.11 3.51 10.20
CA ALA A 159 -0.48 2.79 11.41
C ALA A 159 -1.25 3.71 12.38
N GLY A 160 -2.33 3.20 12.95
CA GLY A 160 -3.19 3.89 13.91
C GLY A 160 -4.17 4.89 13.30
N ALA A 161 -4.06 5.22 12.00
CA ALA A 161 -4.98 6.16 11.36
C ALA A 161 -6.36 5.50 11.12
N ALA A 162 -7.40 6.07 11.74
CA ALA A 162 -8.77 5.64 11.50
C ALA A 162 -9.20 6.02 10.08
N HIS A 163 -9.87 5.11 9.40
CA HIS A 163 -10.26 5.33 8.01
C HIS A 163 -11.56 4.61 7.66
N TRP A 164 -12.27 5.13 6.66
CA TRP A 164 -13.50 4.56 6.10
C TRP A 164 -13.52 4.77 4.59
N PHE A 165 -14.29 3.97 3.86
CA PHE A 165 -14.43 4.08 2.41
C PHE A 165 -15.89 3.99 1.99
N TYR A 166 -16.34 4.92 1.15
CA TYR A 166 -17.69 4.93 0.58
C TYR A 166 -17.66 4.80 -0.94
N ASN A 167 -18.32 3.77 -1.46
CA ASN A 167 -18.52 3.59 -2.90
C ASN A 167 -19.74 4.39 -3.35
N ASP A 168 -19.50 5.56 -3.96
CA ASP A 168 -20.55 6.39 -4.53
C ASP A 168 -20.82 6.12 -6.02
N GLY A 169 -20.10 5.15 -6.60
CA GLY A 169 -20.25 4.70 -7.97
C GLY A 169 -21.34 3.64 -8.15
N SER A 170 -21.64 3.34 -9.42
CA SER A 170 -22.58 2.28 -9.81
C SER A 170 -21.93 0.89 -9.93
N GLU A 171 -20.61 0.84 -10.05
CA GLU A 171 -19.84 -0.41 -10.16
C GLU A 171 -19.31 -0.83 -8.78
N GLU A 172 -18.98 -2.11 -8.64
CA GLU A 172 -18.26 -2.58 -7.47
C GLU A 172 -16.86 -1.97 -7.41
N VAL A 173 -16.48 -1.51 -6.22
CA VAL A 173 -15.09 -1.16 -5.92
C VAL A 173 -14.36 -2.43 -5.51
N VAL A 174 -13.21 -2.69 -6.14
CA VAL A 174 -12.31 -3.78 -5.76
C VAL A 174 -11.00 -3.16 -5.29
N ALA A 175 -10.64 -3.39 -4.04
CA ALA A 175 -9.45 -2.85 -3.40
C ALA A 175 -8.56 -3.98 -2.86
N ILE A 176 -7.30 -4.00 -3.27
CA ILE A 176 -6.28 -4.95 -2.82
C ILE A 176 -5.34 -4.23 -1.86
N SER A 177 -5.09 -4.78 -0.68
CA SER A 177 -4.24 -4.12 0.30
C SER A 177 -3.24 -5.05 0.97
N ILE A 178 -2.07 -4.50 1.31
CA ILE A 178 -1.02 -5.17 2.08
C ILE A 178 -0.77 -4.38 3.36
N ASN A 179 -0.80 -5.06 4.49
CA ASN A 179 -0.40 -4.57 5.80
C ASN A 179 1.00 -5.09 6.14
N ASP A 180 1.91 -4.21 6.53
CA ASP A 180 3.26 -4.60 6.98
C ASP A 180 3.25 -4.87 8.50
N LEU A 181 3.15 -6.15 8.85
CA LEU A 181 3.09 -6.61 10.24
C LEU A 181 4.45 -6.52 10.94
N ASN A 182 5.56 -6.48 10.19
CA ASN A 182 6.92 -6.37 10.72
C ASN A 182 7.43 -4.92 10.82
N HIS A 183 6.61 -3.94 10.40
CA HIS A 183 6.97 -2.54 10.50
C HIS A 183 7.16 -2.10 11.96
N GLN A 184 8.16 -1.25 12.22
CA GLN A 184 8.52 -0.75 13.56
C GLN A 184 7.38 -0.04 14.32
N SER A 185 6.35 0.44 13.62
CA SER A 185 5.16 1.02 14.26
C SER A 185 4.27 -0.02 14.93
N ASN A 186 4.31 -1.27 14.48
CA ASN A 186 3.56 -2.37 15.08
C ASN A 186 4.35 -2.93 16.27
N GLN A 187 4.07 -2.40 17.47
CA GLN A 187 4.74 -2.80 18.71
C GLN A 187 4.05 -3.96 19.45
N LEU A 188 3.05 -4.59 18.83
CA LEU A 188 2.28 -5.67 19.43
C LEU A 188 2.95 -7.01 19.15
N ASP A 189 2.62 -7.61 18.00
CA ASP A 189 3.09 -8.91 17.52
C ASP A 189 2.91 -8.99 15.99
N GLN A 190 3.42 -10.05 15.37
CA GLN A 190 3.28 -10.29 13.92
C GLN A 190 1.91 -10.89 13.55
N LYS A 191 0.86 -10.63 14.34
CA LYS A 191 -0.52 -11.09 14.07
C LYS A 191 -1.34 -9.93 13.51
N PHE A 192 -2.16 -10.18 12.50
CA PHE A 192 -3.07 -9.16 12.02
C PHE A 192 -4.12 -8.78 13.07
N ARG A 193 -4.29 -7.46 13.27
CA ARG A 193 -5.25 -6.87 14.19
C ARG A 193 -5.94 -5.69 13.51
N ALA A 194 -7.26 -5.66 13.55
CA ALA A 194 -8.07 -4.57 13.03
C ALA A 194 -9.05 -4.09 14.10
N PHE A 195 -8.96 -2.82 14.46
CA PHE A 195 -9.80 -2.22 15.51
C PHE A 195 -10.93 -1.46 14.84
N TYR A 196 -12.14 -2.03 14.83
CA TYR A 196 -13.31 -1.39 14.24
C TYR A 196 -13.94 -0.41 15.24
N LEU A 197 -14.40 0.72 14.72
CA LEU A 197 -15.15 1.73 15.49
C LEU A 197 -16.67 1.58 15.31
N ALA A 198 -17.09 0.72 14.37
CA ALA A 198 -18.46 0.32 14.15
C ALA A 198 -18.49 -1.04 13.43
N GLY A 199 -19.59 -1.78 13.56
CA GLY A 199 -19.74 -3.08 12.90
C GLY A 199 -19.08 -4.25 13.63
N GLY A 200 -18.73 -5.29 12.90
CA GLY A 200 -18.03 -6.47 13.41
C GLY A 200 -18.46 -7.75 12.71
N VAL A 201 -17.67 -8.83 12.86
CA VAL A 201 -18.01 -10.13 12.24
C VAL A 201 -19.25 -10.75 12.93
N PRO A 202 -20.29 -11.17 12.17
CA PRO A 202 -21.49 -11.81 12.70
C PRO A 202 -21.21 -13.06 13.56
N LYS A 203 -22.03 -13.29 14.61
CA LYS A 203 -21.91 -14.48 15.47
C LYS A 203 -22.41 -15.77 14.80
N SER A 204 -22.93 -15.69 13.59
CA SER A 204 -23.49 -16.83 12.83
C SER A 204 -22.50 -17.50 11.86
N GLY A 205 -21.25 -17.03 11.75
CA GLY A 205 -20.21 -17.60 10.85
C GLY A 205 -19.18 -18.54 11.51
N GLN A 206 -18.64 -19.49 10.75
CA GLN A 206 -17.81 -20.65 11.16
C GLN A 206 -16.34 -20.36 11.59
N HIS A 207 -15.91 -19.11 11.80
CA HIS A 207 -14.51 -18.82 12.13
C HIS A 207 -14.34 -17.98 13.40
N GLU A 208 -14.08 -18.64 14.54
CA GLU A 208 -13.77 -17.97 15.82
C GLU A 208 -12.57 -17.02 15.70
N GLN A 209 -11.54 -17.40 14.93
CA GLN A 209 -10.35 -16.59 14.70
C GLN A 209 -10.68 -15.23 14.02
N SER A 210 -11.62 -15.21 13.07
CA SER A 210 -12.10 -13.96 12.45
C SER A 210 -12.80 -13.07 13.47
N ARG A 211 -13.52 -13.66 14.43
CA ARG A 211 -14.19 -12.87 15.47
C ARG A 211 -13.20 -12.22 16.42
N GLU A 212 -12.04 -12.80 16.69
CA GLU A 212 -11.01 -12.15 17.50
C GLU A 212 -10.38 -10.95 16.80
N THR A 213 -10.29 -11.00 15.47
CA THR A 213 -9.58 -9.99 14.68
C THR A 213 -10.44 -8.78 14.30
N PHE A 214 -11.76 -8.95 14.15
CA PHE A 214 -12.66 -7.95 13.56
C PHE A 214 -13.78 -7.54 14.53
N GLN A 215 -13.41 -6.96 15.68
CA GLN A 215 -14.34 -6.51 16.70
C GLN A 215 -14.49 -4.99 16.74
N ASN A 216 -15.71 -4.54 17.03
CA ASN A 216 -15.97 -3.16 17.41
C ASN A 216 -15.52 -2.93 18.85
N ILE A 217 -14.55 -2.03 19.02
CA ILE A 217 -13.95 -1.73 20.31
C ILE A 217 -14.95 -1.19 21.33
N PHE A 218 -16.03 -0.53 20.87
CA PHE A 218 -17.04 0.02 21.76
C PHE A 218 -17.78 -1.05 22.55
N GLN A 219 -17.91 -2.26 22.00
CA GLN A 219 -18.62 -3.38 22.65
C GLN A 219 -18.04 -3.78 24.02
N ALA A 220 -16.75 -3.50 24.25
CA ALA A 220 -16.07 -3.89 25.47
C ALA A 220 -16.08 -2.81 26.57
N PHE A 221 -16.47 -1.56 26.24
CA PHE A 221 -16.50 -0.48 27.23
C PHE A 221 -17.80 -0.48 28.05
N ASP A 222 -17.71 0.02 29.29
CA ASP A 222 -18.90 0.30 30.10
C ASP A 222 -19.74 1.40 29.44
N SER A 223 -21.04 1.12 29.28
CA SER A 223 -21.95 2.01 28.54
C SER A 223 -22.15 3.35 29.25
N ASN A 224 -22.20 3.36 30.58
CA ASN A 224 -22.40 4.58 31.37
C ASN A 224 -21.15 5.47 31.31
N LEU A 225 -19.96 4.87 31.46
CA LEU A 225 -18.70 5.59 31.35
C LEU A 225 -18.52 6.23 29.97
N MET A 226 -18.87 5.52 28.89
CA MET A 226 -18.84 6.10 27.54
C MET A 226 -19.89 7.19 27.35
N ALA A 227 -21.08 7.01 27.93
CA ALA A 227 -22.15 8.01 27.86
C ALA A 227 -21.72 9.32 28.54
N GLU A 228 -21.05 9.21 29.68
CA GLU A 228 -20.40 10.33 30.37
C GLU A 228 -19.29 10.96 29.53
N ALA A 229 -18.37 10.14 28.99
CA ALA A 229 -17.23 10.63 28.19
C ALA A 229 -17.67 11.38 26.92
N PHE A 230 -18.70 10.89 26.22
CA PHE A 230 -19.28 11.57 25.05
C PHE A 230 -20.30 12.65 25.42
N ASN A 231 -20.71 12.75 26.69
CA ASN A 231 -21.78 13.61 27.18
C ASN A 231 -23.10 13.43 26.39
N VAL A 232 -23.54 12.18 26.26
CA VAL A 232 -24.75 11.78 25.52
C VAL A 232 -25.61 10.81 26.35
N PRO A 233 -26.91 10.65 26.03
CA PRO A 233 -27.71 9.59 26.62
C PRO A 233 -27.12 8.19 26.37
N GLU A 234 -27.16 7.33 27.38
CA GLU A 234 -26.63 5.94 27.32
C GLU A 234 -27.21 5.15 26.14
N GLU A 235 -28.46 5.42 25.74
CA GLU A 235 -29.08 4.79 24.57
C GLU A 235 -28.28 4.98 23.28
N ILE A 236 -27.62 6.13 23.10
CA ILE A 236 -26.78 6.40 21.92
C ILE A 236 -25.55 5.50 21.94
N VAL A 237 -24.89 5.37 23.09
CA VAL A 237 -23.76 4.45 23.27
C VAL A 237 -24.20 3.01 23.04
N ARG A 238 -25.36 2.60 23.55
CA ARG A 238 -25.90 1.26 23.30
C ARG A 238 -26.11 0.98 21.82
N LYS A 239 -26.47 1.98 21.01
CA LYS A 239 -26.54 1.84 19.53
C LYS A 239 -25.15 1.68 18.89
N MET A 240 -24.12 2.32 19.43
CA MET A 240 -22.74 2.15 18.98
C MET A 240 -22.18 0.75 19.32
N GLN A 241 -22.59 0.19 20.45
CA GLN A 241 -22.16 -1.13 20.92
C GLN A 241 -22.95 -2.26 20.28
N THR A 242 -24.25 -2.10 20.13
CA THR A 242 -25.17 -3.18 19.78
C THR A 242 -25.66 -3.01 18.36
N GLU A 243 -25.10 -3.78 17.43
CA GLU A 243 -25.70 -3.91 16.10
C GLU A 243 -26.89 -4.87 16.14
N GLN A 244 -28.10 -4.35 15.94
CA GLN A 244 -29.32 -5.18 15.91
C GLN A 244 -29.37 -6.16 14.72
N GLN A 245 -28.57 -5.94 13.67
CA GLN A 245 -28.69 -6.65 12.38
C GLN A 245 -27.40 -7.35 11.90
N GLU A 246 -26.39 -7.54 12.76
CA GLU A 246 -25.09 -8.19 12.42
C GLU A 246 -24.63 -7.88 10.98
N ARG A 247 -24.49 -6.59 10.62
CA ARG A 247 -24.38 -6.18 9.21
C ARG A 247 -22.96 -6.37 8.65
N GLY A 248 -22.00 -6.70 9.51
CA GLY A 248 -20.64 -7.03 9.13
C GLY A 248 -19.68 -5.84 9.20
N LEU A 249 -18.71 -5.83 8.31
CA LEU A 249 -17.64 -4.83 8.22
C LEU A 249 -17.96 -3.71 7.22
N SER A 250 -18.99 -3.91 6.40
CA SER A 250 -19.49 -2.93 5.45
C SER A 250 -21.00 -2.97 5.35
N VAL A 251 -21.62 -1.82 5.11
CA VAL A 251 -23.07 -1.63 5.12
C VAL A 251 -23.55 -1.01 3.82
N ILE A 252 -24.80 -1.28 3.43
CA ILE A 252 -25.44 -0.54 2.32
C ILE A 252 -26.02 0.74 2.88
N VAL A 253 -25.61 1.87 2.31
CA VAL A 253 -26.17 3.16 2.69
C VAL A 253 -27.53 3.31 1.97
N ARG A 254 -28.60 3.57 2.72
CA ARG A 254 -29.96 3.67 2.13
C ARG A 254 -30.13 4.93 1.28
N GLU A 255 -29.62 6.04 1.78
CA GLU A 255 -29.62 7.33 1.10
C GLU A 255 -28.19 7.72 0.78
N ARG A 256 -27.92 8.21 -0.44
CA ARG A 256 -26.57 8.55 -0.87
C ARG A 256 -25.91 9.47 0.16
N MET A 257 -24.72 9.10 0.65
CA MET A 257 -23.99 9.94 1.60
C MET A 257 -23.68 11.30 0.98
N SER A 258 -23.87 12.34 1.77
CA SER A 258 -23.54 13.71 1.44
C SER A 258 -22.64 14.24 2.55
N PHE A 259 -21.45 14.71 2.20
CA PHE A 259 -20.47 15.34 3.10
C PHE A 259 -19.83 16.54 2.39
N ILE A 260 -19.30 17.47 3.16
CA ILE A 260 -18.72 18.71 2.65
C ILE A 260 -17.51 18.36 1.78
N ARG A 261 -17.44 18.89 0.56
CA ARG A 261 -16.30 18.70 -0.34
C ARG A 261 -16.23 19.83 -1.36
N PRO A 262 -15.03 20.20 -1.85
CA PRO A 262 -14.91 21.10 -2.98
C PRO A 262 -15.50 20.49 -4.25
N GLU A 263 -15.80 21.34 -5.23
CA GLU A 263 -16.13 20.89 -6.57
C GLU A 263 -14.89 20.29 -7.25
N GLU A 264 -15.08 19.25 -8.09
CA GLU A 264 -13.97 18.46 -8.66
C GLU A 264 -12.98 19.29 -9.49
N GLU A 265 -13.46 20.37 -10.15
CA GLU A 265 -12.59 21.27 -10.93
C GLU A 265 -11.62 22.04 -10.03
N GLN A 266 -12.10 22.51 -8.87
CA GLN A 266 -11.29 23.25 -7.90
C GLN A 266 -10.23 22.36 -7.22
N GLU A 267 -10.52 21.07 -7.03
CA GLU A 267 -9.52 20.11 -6.54
C GLU A 267 -8.40 19.89 -7.54
N GLN A 268 -8.71 19.72 -8.83
CA GLN A 268 -7.70 19.51 -9.87
C GLN A 268 -6.78 20.72 -10.07
N GLU A 269 -7.31 21.94 -9.94
CA GLU A 269 -6.50 23.16 -9.97
C GLU A 269 -5.58 23.25 -8.76
N ARG A 270 -6.08 22.98 -7.54
CA ARG A 270 -5.27 22.99 -6.30
C ARG A 270 -4.16 21.92 -6.31
N GLU A 271 -4.41 20.76 -6.92
CA GLU A 271 -3.39 19.72 -7.08
C GLU A 271 -2.31 20.11 -8.09
N ARG A 272 -2.66 20.85 -9.14
CA ARG A 272 -1.71 21.34 -10.16
C ARG A 272 -0.89 22.54 -9.70
N GLU A 273 -1.47 23.42 -8.90
CA GLU A 273 -0.83 24.65 -8.46
C GLU A 273 0.19 24.46 -7.33
N GLY A 274 0.33 23.24 -6.78
CA GLY A 274 1.41 22.84 -5.87
C GLY A 274 1.91 24.00 -5.01
N ARG A 275 1.06 24.55 -4.14
CA ARG A 275 1.30 25.83 -3.45
C ARG A 275 2.66 25.79 -2.72
N ARG A 276 3.67 26.39 -3.35
CA ARG A 276 4.83 26.95 -2.68
C ARG A 276 4.36 28.24 -2.02
N SER A 277 3.77 28.13 -0.83
CA SER A 277 3.67 29.26 0.07
C SER A 277 4.96 29.28 0.89
N GLU A 278 5.76 30.33 0.72
CA GLU A 278 6.99 30.63 1.46
C GLU A 278 6.72 31.39 2.77
N ASP A 279 5.54 31.18 3.37
CA ASP A 279 5.19 31.68 4.70
C ASP A 279 5.00 30.50 5.66
N ASP A 280 5.26 30.73 6.95
CA ASP A 280 5.35 29.75 8.04
C ASP A 280 4.13 28.78 8.08
N ASN A 281 4.23 27.64 7.39
CA ASN A 281 3.10 26.72 7.22
C ASN A 281 2.70 26.11 8.57
N GLY A 282 1.41 26.21 8.92
CA GLY A 282 0.85 25.51 10.08
C GLY A 282 0.87 23.98 9.91
N LEU A 283 0.56 23.24 10.99
CA LEU A 283 0.40 21.78 10.92
C LEU A 283 -0.68 21.37 9.90
N GLU A 284 -1.75 22.18 9.78
CA GLU A 284 -2.85 21.97 8.84
C GLU A 284 -2.42 22.01 7.37
N GLU A 285 -1.43 22.85 7.05
CA GLU A 285 -0.95 23.08 5.67
C GLU A 285 0.26 22.20 5.32
N SER A 286 0.81 21.46 6.29
CA SER A 286 1.98 20.60 6.14
C SER A 286 1.63 19.13 6.35
N PHE A 287 1.65 18.65 7.59
CA PHE A 287 1.44 17.25 7.94
C PHE A 287 0.00 16.80 7.67
N CYS A 288 -0.99 17.59 8.05
CA CYS A 288 -2.41 17.23 7.94
C CYS A 288 -2.93 17.27 6.49
N ALA A 289 -2.25 18.01 5.61
CA ALA A 289 -2.57 18.10 4.18
C ALA A 289 -1.69 17.17 3.31
N MET A 290 -0.93 16.26 3.91
CA MET A 290 -0.05 15.36 3.17
C MET A 290 -0.80 14.56 2.10
N LYS A 291 -0.18 14.43 0.92
CA LYS A 291 -0.72 13.59 -0.16
C LYS A 291 -0.69 12.13 0.27
N ILE A 292 -1.86 11.49 0.29
CA ILE A 292 -2.05 10.09 0.71
C ILE A 292 -2.18 9.12 -0.45
N SER A 293 -2.45 9.59 -1.67
CA SER A 293 -2.68 8.74 -2.83
C SER A 293 -2.03 9.27 -4.10
N THR A 294 -1.77 8.37 -5.04
CA THR A 294 -1.36 8.72 -6.40
C THR A 294 -1.97 7.76 -7.41
N ASN A 295 -2.39 8.28 -8.56
CA ASN A 295 -2.98 7.47 -9.63
C ASN A 295 -1.92 6.90 -10.58
N THR A 296 -2.12 5.68 -11.05
CA THR A 296 -1.19 4.98 -11.95
C THR A 296 -1.76 4.69 -13.35
N GLU A 297 -2.97 5.17 -13.67
CA GLU A 297 -3.56 5.02 -15.02
C GLU A 297 -3.00 6.03 -16.02
N ASN A 298 -2.44 7.16 -15.57
CA ASN A 298 -1.91 8.17 -16.47
C ASN A 298 -0.70 7.63 -17.26
N ARG A 299 -0.94 7.32 -18.54
CA ARG A 299 0.08 6.78 -19.46
C ARG A 299 1.30 7.67 -19.61
N ARG A 300 1.19 8.99 -19.39
CA ARG A 300 2.32 9.94 -19.52
C ARG A 300 3.28 9.90 -18.34
N GLU A 301 2.93 9.23 -17.26
CA GLU A 301 3.70 9.21 -15.99
C GLU A 301 4.40 7.86 -15.74
N ALA A 302 4.63 7.07 -16.79
CA ALA A 302 5.42 5.84 -16.67
C ALA A 302 6.89 6.20 -16.43
N ASP A 303 7.51 5.63 -15.39
CA ASP A 303 8.93 5.84 -15.09
C ASP A 303 9.83 5.03 -16.01
N ILE A 304 9.34 3.86 -16.41
CA ILE A 304 10.01 2.98 -17.36
C ILE A 304 9.03 2.64 -18.46
N TYR A 305 9.42 2.90 -19.70
CA TYR A 305 8.61 2.63 -20.88
C TYR A 305 9.45 1.98 -21.97
N SER A 306 8.92 0.92 -22.55
CA SER A 306 9.43 0.30 -23.77
C SER A 306 8.27 0.06 -24.73
N ARG A 307 8.39 0.61 -25.93
CA ARG A 307 7.36 0.48 -26.98
C ARG A 307 7.05 -0.97 -27.33
N GLU A 308 8.01 -1.87 -27.17
CA GLU A 308 7.91 -3.27 -27.54
C GLU A 308 7.68 -4.20 -26.35
N ALA A 309 7.91 -3.73 -25.12
CA ALA A 309 7.86 -4.59 -23.94
C ALA A 309 6.80 -4.21 -22.91
N GLY A 310 6.50 -2.92 -22.72
CA GLY A 310 5.49 -2.48 -21.75
C GLY A 310 5.80 -1.18 -21.02
N LYS A 311 5.23 -1.01 -19.83
CA LYS A 311 5.48 0.15 -18.95
C LYS A 311 5.39 -0.20 -17.48
N VAL A 312 6.08 0.58 -16.65
CA VAL A 312 6.09 0.46 -15.19
C VAL A 312 5.98 1.83 -14.56
N HIS A 313 5.13 1.93 -13.55
CA HIS A 313 4.99 3.05 -12.64
C HIS A 313 5.55 2.63 -11.27
N LEU A 314 6.56 3.34 -10.79
CA LEU A 314 7.12 3.22 -9.45
C LEU A 314 6.45 4.26 -8.54
N ILE A 315 6.10 3.85 -7.33
CA ILE A 315 5.44 4.67 -6.31
C ILE A 315 6.27 4.55 -5.03
N ASP A 316 7.10 5.54 -4.79
CA ASP A 316 8.03 5.62 -3.67
C ASP A 316 7.89 6.94 -2.90
N SER A 317 8.79 7.17 -1.94
CA SER A 317 8.80 8.39 -1.12
C SER A 317 9.02 9.69 -1.91
N HIS A 318 9.49 9.66 -3.16
CA HIS A 318 9.62 10.86 -3.99
C HIS A 318 8.28 11.27 -4.59
N LYS A 319 7.46 10.30 -5.03
CA LYS A 319 6.13 10.59 -5.60
C LYS A 319 5.04 10.75 -4.55
N LEU A 320 5.17 10.03 -3.44
CA LEU A 320 4.20 10.01 -2.37
C LEU A 320 4.92 10.13 -1.02
N PRO A 321 5.20 11.35 -0.53
CA PRO A 321 6.09 11.59 0.62
C PRO A 321 5.73 10.85 1.92
N ILE A 322 4.45 10.54 2.13
CA ILE A 322 4.00 9.75 3.30
C ILE A 322 4.67 8.37 3.37
N LEU A 323 5.08 7.81 2.23
CA LEU A 323 5.77 6.53 2.14
C LEU A 323 7.14 6.54 2.81
N LYS A 324 7.74 7.71 3.01
CA LYS A 324 8.97 7.83 3.81
C LYS A 324 8.75 7.41 5.27
N TYR A 325 7.58 7.71 5.82
CA TYR A 325 7.23 7.39 7.21
C TYR A 325 6.71 5.96 7.37
N MET A 326 6.10 5.42 6.32
CA MET A 326 5.58 4.06 6.30
C MET A 326 6.63 3.02 5.93
N ASP A 327 7.78 3.44 5.39
CA ASP A 327 8.83 2.58 4.84
C ASP A 327 8.28 1.48 3.90
N MET A 328 7.33 1.87 3.04
CA MET A 328 6.73 1.00 2.04
C MET A 328 6.75 1.66 0.67
N SER A 329 6.71 0.88 -0.39
CA SER A 329 6.56 1.37 -1.76
C SER A 329 5.69 0.43 -2.58
N ALA A 330 5.29 0.88 -3.76
CA ALA A 330 4.56 0.05 -4.70
C ALA A 330 5.10 0.24 -6.11
N GLU A 331 4.81 -0.71 -6.97
CA GLU A 331 4.95 -0.55 -8.42
C GLU A 331 3.72 -1.14 -9.11
N ARG A 332 3.38 -0.57 -10.26
CA ARG A 332 2.39 -1.15 -11.16
C ARG A 332 3.02 -1.29 -12.53
N GLY A 333 2.95 -2.47 -13.10
CA GLY A 333 3.52 -2.75 -14.40
C GLY A 333 2.53 -3.39 -15.36
N ASN A 334 2.82 -3.25 -16.65
CA ASN A 334 2.31 -4.14 -17.66
C ASN A 334 3.40 -4.56 -18.62
N LEU A 335 3.33 -5.81 -19.04
CA LEU A 335 4.09 -6.38 -20.13
C LEU A 335 3.16 -6.63 -21.31
N TYR A 336 3.63 -6.30 -22.51
CA TYR A 336 3.00 -6.73 -23.75
C TYR A 336 3.20 -8.24 -23.98
N PRO A 337 2.42 -8.85 -24.89
CA PRO A 337 2.51 -10.28 -25.14
C PRO A 337 3.95 -10.74 -25.39
N ASN A 338 4.36 -11.81 -24.72
CA ASN A 338 5.70 -12.41 -24.80
C ASN A 338 6.88 -11.53 -24.32
N ALA A 339 6.64 -10.31 -23.84
CA ALA A 339 7.69 -9.49 -23.27
C ALA A 339 8.18 -10.07 -21.92
N LEU A 340 9.38 -9.69 -21.50
CA LEU A 340 9.99 -10.18 -20.28
C LEU A 340 10.31 -9.05 -19.31
N LEU A 341 10.18 -9.35 -18.01
CA LEU A 341 10.92 -8.62 -16.98
C LEU A 341 12.35 -9.14 -16.96
N SER A 342 13.32 -8.23 -16.99
CA SER A 342 14.72 -8.59 -16.81
C SER A 342 14.88 -9.35 -15.50
N PRO A 343 15.60 -10.49 -15.48
CA PRO A 343 15.88 -11.16 -14.23
C PRO A 343 16.57 -10.20 -13.28
N ASP A 344 16.06 -10.06 -12.06
CA ASP A 344 16.59 -9.12 -11.07
C ASP A 344 16.43 -9.67 -9.64
N TRP A 345 17.11 -9.02 -8.70
CA TRP A 345 16.82 -9.18 -7.27
C TRP A 345 16.61 -7.82 -6.61
N ALA A 346 15.70 -7.77 -5.64
CA ALA A 346 15.53 -6.62 -4.76
C ALA A 346 16.63 -6.60 -3.68
N MET A 347 17.29 -5.45 -3.50
CA MET A 347 18.30 -5.26 -2.46
C MET A 347 17.69 -4.94 -1.10
N LEU A 348 16.52 -4.32 -1.08
CA LEU A 348 15.83 -3.86 0.11
C LEU A 348 14.37 -4.33 0.04
N GLY A 349 13.90 -4.92 1.14
CA GLY A 349 12.52 -5.37 1.30
C GLY A 349 12.12 -6.58 0.43
N HIS A 350 10.97 -7.16 0.76
CA HIS A 350 10.30 -8.19 -0.01
C HIS A 350 9.40 -7.55 -1.07
N THR A 351 9.08 -8.29 -2.13
CA THR A 351 8.11 -7.86 -3.16
C THR A 351 6.90 -8.79 -3.15
N ILE A 352 5.72 -8.25 -2.87
CA ILE A 352 4.45 -8.97 -2.86
C ILE A 352 3.72 -8.62 -4.16
N VAL A 353 3.58 -9.59 -5.05
CA VAL A 353 3.00 -9.39 -6.39
C VAL A 353 1.56 -9.87 -6.40
N TYR A 354 0.64 -9.04 -6.90
CA TYR A 354 -0.74 -9.40 -7.22
C TYR A 354 -0.99 -9.20 -8.71
N VAL A 355 -1.50 -10.24 -9.38
CA VAL A 355 -1.79 -10.20 -10.81
C VAL A 355 -3.17 -9.62 -11.06
N THR A 356 -3.23 -8.49 -11.77
CA THR A 356 -4.49 -7.77 -12.02
C THR A 356 -5.12 -8.15 -13.36
N LYS A 357 -4.31 -8.57 -14.33
CA LYS A 357 -4.80 -9.02 -15.64
C LYS A 357 -3.79 -9.91 -16.37
N GLY A 358 -4.32 -10.79 -17.21
CA GLY A 358 -3.51 -11.66 -18.08
C GLY A 358 -2.81 -12.74 -17.28
N ASP A 359 -1.66 -13.16 -17.78
CA ASP A 359 -0.90 -14.27 -17.24
C ASP A 359 0.60 -14.16 -17.57
N ALA A 360 1.43 -14.81 -16.75
CA ALA A 360 2.87 -14.86 -16.99
C ALA A 360 3.48 -16.18 -16.50
N GLN A 361 4.55 -16.61 -17.16
CA GLN A 361 5.46 -17.61 -16.60
C GLN A 361 6.44 -16.89 -15.66
N VAL A 362 6.41 -17.24 -14.37
CA VAL A 362 7.25 -16.61 -13.35
C VAL A 362 8.27 -17.62 -12.83
N GLN A 363 9.52 -17.16 -12.66
CA GLN A 363 10.57 -17.93 -12.02
C GLN A 363 11.15 -17.19 -10.83
N VAL A 364 11.39 -17.92 -9.74
CA VAL A 364 12.08 -17.42 -8.54
C VAL A 364 13.17 -18.41 -8.15
N VAL A 365 14.37 -17.90 -7.91
CA VAL A 365 15.58 -18.67 -7.59
C VAL A 365 16.19 -18.16 -6.29
N ASP A 366 16.61 -19.09 -5.43
CA ASP A 366 17.22 -18.78 -4.15
C ASP A 366 18.76 -18.71 -4.19
N HIS A 367 19.36 -18.47 -3.02
CA HIS A 367 20.80 -18.41 -2.82
C HIS A 367 21.55 -19.72 -3.13
N SER A 368 20.88 -20.88 -3.11
CA SER A 368 21.48 -22.17 -3.46
C SER A 368 21.48 -22.46 -4.96
N GLY A 369 20.85 -21.58 -5.75
CA GLY A 369 20.61 -21.77 -7.18
C GLY A 369 19.41 -22.67 -7.48
N GLN A 370 18.62 -23.02 -6.46
CA GLN A 370 17.40 -23.81 -6.65
C GLN A 370 16.27 -22.92 -7.17
N SER A 371 15.59 -23.38 -8.23
CA SER A 371 14.33 -22.78 -8.66
C SER A 371 13.23 -23.18 -7.68
N LEU A 372 12.74 -22.20 -6.93
CA LEU A 372 11.67 -22.38 -5.95
C LEU A 372 10.29 -22.19 -6.55
N MET A 373 10.20 -21.44 -7.64
CA MET A 373 8.98 -21.24 -8.42
C MET A 373 9.35 -21.29 -9.89
N ASN A 374 8.54 -22.01 -10.67
CA ASN A 374 8.56 -21.98 -12.12
C ASN A 374 7.11 -22.24 -12.61
N ASP A 375 6.23 -21.33 -12.22
CA ASP A 375 4.79 -21.53 -12.33
C ASP A 375 4.16 -20.48 -13.26
N ARG A 376 3.06 -20.85 -13.91
CA ARG A 376 2.21 -19.90 -14.63
C ARG A 376 1.25 -19.25 -13.64
N VAL A 377 1.31 -17.93 -13.54
CA VAL A 377 0.43 -17.11 -12.69
C VAL A 377 -0.63 -16.44 -13.54
N ASN A 378 -1.83 -16.26 -12.99
CA ASN A 378 -3.02 -15.73 -13.65
C ASN A 378 -3.63 -14.60 -12.82
N LYS A 379 -4.55 -13.83 -13.41
CA LYS A 379 -5.34 -12.82 -12.70
C LYS A 379 -5.88 -13.35 -11.35
N GLY A 380 -5.69 -12.57 -10.29
CA GLY A 380 -6.11 -12.86 -8.94
C GLY A 380 -5.06 -13.60 -8.10
N ASP A 381 -4.02 -14.17 -8.72
CA ASP A 381 -2.92 -14.81 -8.00
C ASP A 381 -2.07 -13.79 -7.25
N MET A 382 -1.65 -14.16 -6.04
CA MET A 382 -0.68 -13.41 -5.24
C MET A 382 0.52 -14.28 -4.87
N PHE A 383 1.74 -13.74 -4.93
CA PHE A 383 2.94 -14.45 -4.50
C PHE A 383 4.00 -13.49 -3.97
N VAL A 384 4.95 -14.00 -3.20
CA VAL A 384 6.04 -13.23 -2.62
C VAL A 384 7.36 -13.58 -3.30
N VAL A 385 8.12 -12.55 -3.65
CA VAL A 385 9.54 -12.64 -3.99
C VAL A 385 10.34 -12.10 -2.80
N PRO A 386 11.00 -12.96 -2.02
CA PRO A 386 11.80 -12.51 -0.88
C PRO A 386 12.97 -11.62 -1.31
N GLN A 387 13.45 -10.76 -0.40
CA GLN A 387 14.65 -9.96 -0.60
C GLN A 387 15.83 -10.85 -1.04
N TYR A 388 16.64 -10.37 -1.98
CA TYR A 388 17.77 -11.08 -2.62
C TYR A 388 17.44 -12.31 -3.46
N TYR A 389 16.21 -12.80 -3.47
CA TYR A 389 15.84 -13.89 -4.36
C TYR A 389 15.76 -13.33 -5.77
N THR A 390 16.28 -14.08 -6.74
CA THR A 390 16.28 -13.64 -8.13
C THR A 390 14.95 -14.04 -8.75
N SER A 391 14.31 -13.11 -9.45
CA SER A 391 13.04 -13.37 -10.13
C SER A 391 13.03 -12.85 -11.56
N THR A 392 12.23 -13.49 -12.41
CA THR A 392 11.91 -13.02 -13.76
C THR A 392 10.50 -13.45 -14.14
N ALA A 393 9.90 -12.75 -15.10
CA ALA A 393 8.60 -13.10 -15.63
C ALA A 393 8.60 -12.94 -17.16
N ARG A 394 7.91 -13.85 -17.85
CA ARG A 394 7.56 -13.71 -19.27
C ARG A 394 6.04 -13.66 -19.40
N ALA A 395 5.53 -12.59 -20.01
CA ALA A 395 4.11 -12.46 -20.27
C ALA A 395 3.59 -13.54 -21.23
N GLY A 396 2.38 -14.01 -20.98
CA GLY A 396 1.63 -14.86 -21.89
C GLY A 396 1.16 -14.11 -23.14
N GLU A 397 0.30 -14.74 -23.92
CA GLU A 397 -0.23 -14.18 -25.17
C GLU A 397 -1.19 -12.99 -24.93
N ASN A 398 -1.82 -12.95 -23.76
CA ASN A 398 -2.76 -11.89 -23.37
C ASN A 398 -2.08 -10.69 -22.69
N GLY A 399 -0.75 -10.68 -22.63
CA GLY A 399 0.01 -9.75 -21.80
C GLY A 399 -0.09 -10.08 -20.30
N PHE A 400 0.53 -9.24 -19.48
CA PHE A 400 0.59 -9.42 -18.03
C PHE A 400 0.53 -8.05 -17.33
N GLU A 401 -0.44 -7.84 -16.46
CA GLU A 401 -0.54 -6.65 -15.60
C GLU A 401 -0.47 -7.06 -14.14
N TRP A 402 0.31 -6.32 -13.35
CA TRP A 402 0.48 -6.57 -11.92
C TRP A 402 0.57 -5.28 -11.13
N VAL A 403 0.26 -5.39 -9.85
CA VAL A 403 0.70 -4.46 -8.81
C VAL A 403 1.62 -5.22 -7.87
N ALA A 404 2.71 -4.58 -7.45
CA ALA A 404 3.63 -5.13 -6.48
C ALA A 404 3.78 -4.15 -5.31
N PHE A 405 3.64 -4.66 -4.09
CA PHE A 405 3.88 -3.92 -2.86
C PHE A 405 5.25 -4.32 -2.31
N LYS A 406 5.99 -3.37 -1.75
CA LYS A 406 7.34 -3.59 -1.25
C LYS A 406 7.45 -3.12 0.19
N THR A 407 8.06 -3.94 1.03
CA THR A 407 8.30 -3.67 2.46
C THR A 407 9.54 -2.79 2.66
N THR A 408 9.67 -1.75 1.83
CA THR A 408 10.68 -0.70 1.93
C THR A 408 10.20 0.55 1.20
N GLY A 409 10.50 1.74 1.72
CA GLY A 409 10.25 3.03 1.08
C GLY A 409 11.27 3.40 0.00
N TRP A 410 12.34 2.61 -0.13
CA TRP A 410 13.47 2.85 -1.04
C TRP A 410 13.74 1.62 -1.93
N PRO A 411 12.84 1.31 -2.89
CA PRO A 411 12.94 0.09 -3.66
C PRO A 411 14.15 0.11 -4.61
N MET A 412 15.21 -0.61 -4.24
CA MET A 412 16.40 -0.81 -5.07
C MET A 412 16.48 -2.24 -5.58
N ARG A 413 16.88 -2.41 -6.84
CA ARG A 413 17.08 -3.72 -7.47
C ARG A 413 18.24 -3.73 -8.44
N ASN A 414 18.79 -4.93 -8.66
CA ASN A 414 19.88 -5.15 -9.61
C ASN A 414 19.42 -6.07 -10.74
N PRO A 415 19.31 -5.55 -11.98
CA PRO A 415 19.03 -6.41 -13.12
C PRO A 415 20.26 -7.23 -13.51
N LEU A 416 20.02 -8.45 -13.98
CA LEU A 416 21.03 -9.38 -14.52
C LEU A 416 21.20 -9.21 -16.03
N ALA A 417 20.15 -8.76 -16.74
CA ALA A 417 20.19 -8.53 -18.18
C ALA A 417 19.75 -7.09 -18.55
N GLY A 418 20.27 -6.59 -19.68
CA GLY A 418 19.94 -5.26 -20.19
C GLY A 418 20.96 -4.16 -19.86
N TYR A 419 20.61 -2.93 -20.21
CA TYR A 419 21.49 -1.75 -20.18
C TYR A 419 22.03 -1.40 -18.80
N THR A 420 21.26 -1.64 -17.73
CA THR A 420 21.66 -1.37 -16.34
C THR A 420 22.14 -2.63 -15.60
N SER A 421 22.42 -3.71 -16.32
CA SER A 421 22.72 -5.00 -15.68
C SER A 421 24.07 -5.08 -15.00
N VAL A 422 24.15 -5.89 -13.95
CA VAL A 422 25.40 -6.19 -13.25
C VAL A 422 26.43 -6.84 -14.17
N LEU A 423 25.99 -7.67 -15.13
CA LEU A 423 26.90 -8.27 -16.12
C LEU A 423 27.52 -7.23 -17.03
N ARG A 424 26.77 -6.19 -17.41
CA ARG A 424 27.30 -5.07 -18.20
C ARG A 424 28.33 -4.24 -17.42
N ALA A 425 28.18 -4.16 -16.10
CA ALA A 425 29.12 -3.45 -15.22
C ALA A 425 30.44 -4.22 -15.00
N MET A 426 30.47 -5.55 -15.17
CA MET A 426 31.68 -6.35 -14.97
C MET A 426 32.70 -6.19 -16.12
N PRO A 427 34.01 -6.18 -15.84
CA PRO A 427 35.03 -6.25 -16.90
C PRO A 427 34.87 -7.51 -17.75
N ILE A 428 35.15 -7.42 -19.06
CA ILE A 428 35.05 -8.58 -19.98
C ILE A 428 35.87 -9.76 -19.45
N GLN A 429 37.08 -9.48 -18.92
CA GLN A 429 37.95 -10.53 -18.41
C GLN A 429 37.34 -11.31 -17.23
N VAL A 430 36.55 -10.67 -16.37
CA VAL A 430 35.81 -11.36 -15.30
C VAL A 430 34.85 -12.38 -15.90
N LEU A 431 34.05 -11.97 -16.90
CA LEU A 431 33.08 -12.85 -17.56
C LEU A 431 33.75 -13.98 -18.34
N THR A 432 34.83 -13.69 -19.09
CA THR A 432 35.54 -14.70 -19.87
C THR A 432 36.18 -15.77 -18.99
N ASN A 433 36.73 -15.39 -17.83
CA ASN A 433 37.33 -16.34 -16.89
C ASN A 433 36.26 -17.09 -16.08
N ALA A 434 35.22 -16.39 -15.61
CA ALA A 434 34.16 -16.99 -14.80
C ALA A 434 33.30 -17.99 -15.58
N TYR A 435 32.97 -17.68 -16.84
CA TYR A 435 32.11 -18.51 -17.67
C TYR A 435 32.84 -19.34 -18.72
N GLN A 436 34.17 -19.22 -18.82
CA GLN A 436 34.99 -19.90 -19.83
C GLN A 436 34.51 -19.63 -21.27
N ILE A 437 34.17 -18.36 -21.54
CA ILE A 437 33.67 -17.88 -22.84
C ILE A 437 34.69 -16.97 -23.52
N SER A 438 34.60 -16.87 -24.85
CA SER A 438 35.43 -15.93 -25.63
C SER A 438 35.10 -14.46 -25.30
N PRO A 439 36.04 -13.52 -25.52
CA PRO A 439 35.77 -12.09 -25.37
C PRO A 439 34.57 -11.60 -26.17
N ASN A 440 34.35 -12.14 -27.37
CA ASN A 440 33.20 -11.80 -28.21
C ASN A 440 31.88 -12.28 -27.60
N GLN A 441 31.84 -13.51 -27.06
CA GLN A 441 30.64 -14.02 -26.35
C GLN A 441 30.36 -13.21 -25.08
N ALA A 442 31.39 -12.85 -24.31
CA ALA A 442 31.24 -11.97 -23.15
C ALA A 442 30.70 -10.59 -23.56
N GLN A 443 31.21 -10.01 -24.66
CA GLN A 443 30.69 -8.76 -25.19
C GLN A 443 29.21 -8.88 -25.62
N SER A 444 28.83 -9.99 -26.28
CA SER A 444 27.44 -10.27 -26.63
C SER A 444 26.53 -10.39 -25.41
N LEU A 445 26.98 -11.09 -24.36
CA LEU A 445 26.23 -11.19 -23.09
C LEU A 445 25.95 -9.81 -22.48
N LYS A 446 26.91 -8.89 -22.57
CA LYS A 446 26.78 -7.52 -22.05
C LYS A 446 25.89 -6.62 -22.93
N MET A 447 25.94 -6.77 -24.25
CA MET A 447 25.46 -5.76 -25.20
C MET A 447 24.27 -6.17 -26.06
N ASN A 448 23.92 -7.45 -26.17
CA ASN A 448 22.87 -7.91 -27.11
C ASN A 448 21.47 -7.35 -26.83
N ARG A 449 21.18 -6.95 -25.59
CA ARG A 449 19.92 -6.27 -25.24
C ARG A 449 19.94 -4.75 -25.52
N GLY A 450 21.04 -4.22 -26.05
CA GLY A 450 21.17 -2.83 -26.47
C GLY A 450 20.94 -1.85 -25.31
N SER A 451 19.95 -0.97 -25.49
CA SER A 451 19.49 0.02 -24.51
C SER A 451 18.31 -0.46 -23.67
N GLN A 452 17.81 -1.69 -23.87
CA GLN A 452 16.67 -2.21 -23.11
C GLN A 452 17.07 -2.39 -21.64
N SER A 453 16.28 -1.83 -20.74
CA SER A 453 16.46 -1.90 -19.30
C SER A 453 15.13 -2.27 -18.67
N PHE A 454 15.15 -3.16 -17.67
CA PHE A 454 14.00 -3.61 -16.90
C PHE A 454 12.94 -4.39 -17.69
N LEU A 455 12.42 -3.79 -18.76
CA LEU A 455 11.46 -4.35 -19.70
C LEU A 455 12.21 -4.80 -20.96
N LEU A 456 12.15 -6.09 -21.25
CA LEU A 456 12.83 -6.69 -22.39
C LEU A 456 11.81 -7.08 -23.45
N SER A 457 12.06 -6.65 -24.69
CA SER A 457 11.27 -7.08 -25.85
C SER A 457 11.29 -8.61 -25.99
N PRO A 458 10.23 -9.21 -26.56
CA PRO A 458 10.25 -10.63 -26.91
C PRO A 458 11.50 -10.96 -27.71
N GLY A 459 12.23 -12.02 -27.33
CA GLY A 459 13.39 -12.43 -28.08
C GLY A 459 12.98 -12.83 -29.50
N GLY A 460 13.64 -12.28 -30.52
CA GLY A 460 13.61 -12.88 -31.85
C GLY A 460 14.18 -14.29 -31.76
N LYS A 461 13.55 -15.28 -32.43
CA LYS A 461 14.05 -16.65 -32.58
C LYS A 461 15.32 -16.70 -33.46
N GLN A 462 16.32 -15.89 -33.16
CA GLN A 462 17.62 -15.88 -33.81
C GLN A 462 18.68 -15.89 -32.72
N PHE A 463 18.91 -17.07 -32.15
CA PHE A 463 20.17 -17.43 -31.53
C PHE A 463 20.76 -18.57 -32.33
#